data_AF-A0A395RYG0-F1
#
_entry.id   AF-A0A395RYG0-F1
#
_cell.length_a   1.000
_cell.length_b   1.000
_cell.length_c   1.000
_cell.angle_alpha   90.00
_cell.angle_beta   90.00
_cell.angle_gamma   90.00
#
_symmetry.space_group_name_H-M   'P 1'
#
loop_
_entity.id
_entity.type
_entity.pdbx_description
1 polymer ?
#
loop_
_entity_poly.entity_id
_entity_poly.type
_entity_poly.pdbx_seq_one_letter_code
_entity_poly.pdbx_strand_id
1 'polypeptide(L)'
;MATSVPLLQKLPNELFNSILDRLSNRDLKSLRLTCRCLGSQVPLRLDRVFISANPLNVKVFLAVASHEVFRQQVKEIIWDDATFLPVPTQDDYDYYDTEFGYTSDDNDINKNWMTYQPKG
;
A
#
# COMPACT_ATOMS: atom_id res chain seq x y z
N MET A 1 26.19 -1.40 -25.58
CA MET A 1 25.79 -0.15 -24.89
C MET A 1 26.27 -0.24 -23.45
N ALA A 2 27.17 0.64 -23.02
CA ALA A 2 27.66 0.64 -21.64
C ALA A 2 26.55 1.16 -20.73
N THR A 3 25.94 0.29 -19.94
CA THR A 3 25.01 0.72 -18.89
C THR A 3 25.83 1.44 -17.83
N SER A 4 25.70 2.76 -17.78
CA SER A 4 26.25 3.59 -16.71
C SER A 4 25.69 3.06 -15.39
N VAL A 5 26.51 2.34 -14.64
CA VAL A 5 26.15 1.90 -13.28
C VAL A 5 25.98 3.17 -12.45
N PRO A 6 24.79 3.42 -11.87
CA PRO A 6 24.51 4.63 -11.10
C PRO A 6 25.59 4.83 -10.04
N LEU A 7 26.09 6.07 -9.89
CA LEU A 7 27.21 6.41 -9.00
C LEU A 7 26.99 5.89 -7.56
N LEU A 8 25.75 5.88 -7.08
CA LEU A 8 25.37 5.35 -5.77
C LEU A 8 25.71 3.87 -5.59
N GLN A 9 25.64 3.05 -6.66
CA GLN A 9 25.95 1.62 -6.59
C GLN A 9 27.45 1.33 -6.59
N LYS A 10 28.30 2.34 -6.86
CA LYS A 10 29.76 2.21 -6.82
C LYS A 10 30.35 2.62 -5.45
N LEU A 11 29.53 3.13 -4.54
CA LEU A 11 29.98 3.53 -3.22
C LEU A 11 30.27 2.30 -2.34
N PRO A 12 31.35 2.31 -1.54
CA PRO A 12 31.51 1.37 -0.44
C PRO A 12 30.28 1.38 0.48
N ASN A 13 29.95 0.23 1.05
CA ASN A 13 28.78 0.07 1.92
C ASN A 13 28.78 1.05 3.10
N GLU A 14 29.95 1.39 3.66
CA GLU A 14 30.02 2.36 4.77
C GLU A 14 29.55 3.76 4.35
N LEU A 15 29.98 4.23 3.18
CA LEU A 15 29.59 5.53 2.65
C LEU A 15 28.11 5.52 2.24
N PHE A 16 27.65 4.43 1.63
CA PHE A 16 26.25 4.25 1.28
C PHE A 16 25.35 4.29 2.52
N ASN A 17 25.62 3.45 3.53
CA ASN A 17 24.87 3.42 4.78
C ASN A 17 24.91 4.76 5.52
N SER A 18 26.08 5.43 5.54
CA SER A 18 26.20 6.77 6.14
C SER A 18 25.27 7.79 5.49
N ILE A 19 25.08 7.71 4.16
CA ILE A 19 24.12 8.57 3.45
C ILE A 19 22.70 8.23 3.91
N LEU A 20 22.34 6.94 3.92
CA LEU A 20 21.00 6.50 4.33
C LEU A 20 20.66 6.88 5.77
N ASP A 21 21.62 6.86 6.68
CA ASP A 21 21.47 7.28 8.09
C ASP A 21 21.12 8.75 8.26
N ARG A 22 21.47 9.59 7.28
CA ARG A 22 21.11 11.02 7.26
C ARG A 22 19.79 11.32 6.55
N LEU A 23 19.19 10.34 5.88
CA LEU A 23 17.93 10.52 5.17
C LEU A 23 16.72 10.34 6.09
N SER A 24 15.71 11.18 5.86
CA SER A 24 14.41 11.01 6.50
C SER A 24 13.72 9.74 5.99
N ASN A 25 12.74 9.25 6.75
CA ASN A 25 11.93 8.10 6.35
C ASN A 25 11.19 8.33 5.02
N ARG A 26 10.81 9.59 4.74
CA ARG A 26 10.21 10.00 3.46
C ARG A 26 11.21 9.86 2.32
N ASP A 27 12.44 10.33 2.51
CA ASP A 27 13.47 10.31 1.47
C ASP A 27 13.95 8.90 1.18
N LEU A 28 14.05 8.03 2.19
CA LEU A 28 14.34 6.61 2.00
C LEU A 28 13.28 5.93 1.14
N LYS A 29 11.99 6.21 1.38
CA LYS A 29 10.90 5.70 0.55
C LYS A 29 11.00 6.21 -0.89
N SER A 30 11.27 7.50 -1.08
CA SER A 30 11.50 8.09 -2.41
C SER A 30 12.68 7.42 -3.11
N LEU A 31 13.80 7.20 -2.41
CA LEU A 31 15.00 6.57 -2.95
C LEU A 31 14.72 5.13 -3.42
N ARG A 32 13.95 4.36 -2.63
CA ARG A 32 13.51 3.01 -3.00
C ARG A 32 12.69 2.97 -4.29
N LEU A 33 11.95 4.03 -4.61
CA LEU A 33 11.11 4.11 -5.81
C LEU A 33 11.88 4.47 -7.09
N THR A 34 13.12 4.97 -6.98
CA THR A 34 13.89 5.42 -8.16
C THR A 34 14.29 4.28 -9.08
N CYS A 35 14.69 3.12 -8.53
CA CYS A 35 15.01 1.93 -9.31
C CYS A 35 14.95 0.65 -8.46
N ARG A 36 14.82 -0.51 -9.12
CA ARG A 36 14.72 -1.82 -8.46
C ARG A 36 15.92 -2.14 -7.56
N CYS A 37 17.13 -1.77 -8.00
CA CYS A 37 18.36 -2.00 -7.23
C CYS A 37 18.31 -1.26 -5.88
N LEU A 38 18.04 0.05 -5.90
CA LEU A 38 17.89 0.84 -4.66
C LEU A 38 16.68 0.41 -3.84
N GLY A 39 15.59 -0.02 -4.48
CA GLY A 39 14.44 -0.62 -3.80
C GLY A 39 14.79 -1.88 -2.99
N SER A 40 15.78 -2.65 -3.43
CA SER A 40 16.27 -3.83 -2.72
C SER A 40 17.34 -3.52 -1.66
N GLN A 41 18.17 -2.50 -1.86
CA GLN A 41 19.31 -2.19 -0.97
C GLN A 41 18.97 -1.24 0.17
N VAL A 42 18.08 -0.27 -0.07
CA VAL A 42 17.76 0.75 0.93
C VAL A 42 16.79 0.16 1.97
N PRO A 43 17.12 0.13 3.27
CA PRO A 43 16.25 -0.45 4.28
C PRO A 43 14.99 0.40 4.48
N LEU A 44 13.89 -0.26 4.81
CA LEU A 44 12.66 0.39 5.26
C LEU A 44 12.78 0.61 6.78
N ARG A 45 12.51 1.82 7.28
CA ARG A 45 12.52 2.13 8.73
C ARG A 45 11.08 2.26 9.23
N LEU A 46 10.58 1.21 9.87
CA LEU A 46 9.21 1.15 10.37
C LEU A 46 9.13 1.54 11.86
N ASP A 47 9.34 2.83 12.19
CA ASP A 47 9.23 3.29 13.59
C ASP A 47 7.81 3.14 14.15
N ARG A 48 6.79 3.32 13.30
CA ARG A 48 5.37 3.24 13.67
C ARG A 48 4.61 2.38 12.68
N VAL A 49 3.68 1.59 13.18
CA VAL A 49 2.77 0.78 12.35
C VAL A 49 1.33 1.12 12.71
N PHE A 50 0.53 1.39 11.69
CA PHE A 50 -0.90 1.66 11.82
C PHE A 50 -1.68 0.38 11.58
N ILE A 51 -2.67 0.10 12.42
CA ILE A 51 -3.57 -1.04 12.30
C ILE A 51 -5.02 -0.58 12.45
N SER A 52 -5.94 -1.17 11.69
CA SER A 52 -7.37 -0.94 11.87
C SER A 52 -8.11 -2.27 11.81
N ALA A 53 -9.45 -2.22 11.96
CA ALA A 53 -10.31 -3.38 11.81
C ALA A 53 -10.32 -3.98 10.37
N ASN A 54 -9.67 -3.33 9.40
CA ASN A 54 -9.53 -3.88 8.05
C ASN A 54 -8.67 -5.17 8.07
N PRO A 55 -9.19 -6.31 7.57
CA PRO A 55 -8.43 -7.56 7.53
C PRO A 55 -7.10 -7.47 6.77
N LEU A 56 -6.98 -6.58 5.77
CA LEU A 56 -5.72 -6.33 5.07
C LEU A 56 -4.70 -5.66 5.98
N ASN A 57 -5.12 -4.71 6.82
CA ASN A 57 -4.24 -4.05 7.77
C ASN A 57 -3.73 -5.05 8.81
N VAL A 58 -4.59 -5.95 9.29
CA VAL A 58 -4.20 -7.05 10.19
C VAL A 58 -3.17 -7.97 9.52
N LYS A 59 -3.38 -8.37 8.25
CA LYS A 59 -2.42 -9.21 7.49
C LYS A 59 -1.06 -8.53 7.33
N VAL A 60 -1.04 -7.24 6.98
CA VAL A 60 0.21 -6.47 6.84
C VAL A 60 0.92 -6.36 8.18
N PHE A 61 0.18 -6.06 9.25
CA PHE A 61 0.74 -6.02 10.60
C PHE A 61 1.38 -7.35 11.00
N LEU A 62 0.69 -8.47 10.77
CA LEU A 62 1.23 -9.81 11.03
C LEU A 62 2.50 -10.09 10.22
N ALA A 63 2.54 -9.69 8.94
CA ALA A 63 3.73 -9.83 8.11
C ALA A 63 4.92 -9.05 8.71
N VAL A 64 4.70 -7.81 9.16
CA VAL A 64 5.73 -7.00 9.85
C VAL A 64 6.18 -7.67 11.15
N ALA A 65 5.24 -8.15 11.97
CA ALA A 65 5.52 -8.79 13.25
C ALA A 65 6.29 -10.12 13.11
N SER A 66 6.05 -10.86 12.02
CA SER A 66 6.76 -12.11 11.71
C SER A 66 8.17 -11.91 11.15
N HIS A 67 8.50 -10.70 10.67
CA HIS A 67 9.76 -10.44 10.01
C HIS A 67 10.87 -10.11 11.01
N GLU A 68 11.98 -10.84 10.99
CA GLU A 68 13.08 -10.75 11.99
C GLU A 68 13.64 -9.34 12.15
N VAL A 69 13.89 -8.64 11.03
CA VAL A 69 14.41 -7.27 11.04
C VAL A 69 13.35 -6.24 11.43
N PHE A 70 12.18 -6.23 10.76
CA PHE A 70 11.20 -5.17 10.95
C PHE A 70 10.52 -5.19 12.32
N ARG A 71 10.29 -6.37 12.91
CA ARG A 71 9.67 -6.47 14.24
C ARG A 71 10.46 -5.74 15.34
N GLN A 72 11.79 -5.62 15.18
CA GLN A 72 12.66 -4.97 16.15
C GLN A 72 12.72 -3.45 15.97
N GLN A 73 12.28 -2.94 14.81
CA GLN A 73 12.31 -1.51 14.50
C GLN A 73 11.05 -0.77 14.93
N VAL A 74 9.94 -1.48 15.09
CA VAL A 74 8.65 -0.90 15.49
C VAL A 74 8.72 -0.43 16.94
N LYS A 75 8.46 0.86 17.16
CA LYS A 75 8.41 1.50 18.47
C LYS A 75 6.99 1.78 18.92
N GLU A 76 6.09 2.04 17.98
CA GLU A 76 4.69 2.41 18.26
C GLU A 76 3.74 1.63 17.35
N ILE A 77 2.65 1.13 17.93
CA ILE A 77 1.52 0.59 17.20
C ILE A 77 0.36 1.56 17.40
N ILE A 78 -0.16 2.10 16.31
CA ILE A 78 -1.23 3.09 16.31
C ILE A 78 -2.50 2.42 15.82
N TRP A 79 -3.54 2.45 16.65
CA TRP A 79 -4.88 2.07 16.23
C TRP A 79 -5.46 3.20 15.38
N ASP A 80 -5.76 2.88 14.13
CA ASP A 80 -6.39 3.75 13.16
C ASP A 80 -7.89 3.41 13.09
N ASP A 81 -8.76 4.38 13.29
CA ASP A 81 -10.22 4.22 13.30
C ASP A 81 -10.79 4.11 11.87
N ALA A 82 -9.99 3.62 10.92
CA ALA A 82 -10.45 3.33 9.57
C ALA A 82 -11.55 2.24 9.62
N THR A 83 -12.79 2.70 9.57
CA THR A 83 -13.99 1.87 9.48
C THR A 83 -14.00 1.21 8.10
N PHE A 84 -13.91 -0.11 8.07
CA PHE A 84 -14.25 -0.87 6.88
C PHE A 84 -15.77 -0.69 6.69
N LEU A 85 -16.17 0.22 5.80
CA LEU A 85 -17.57 0.27 5.39
C LEU A 85 -17.86 -1.09 4.73
N PRO A 86 -18.88 -1.83 5.20
CA PRO A 86 -19.30 -3.02 4.48
C PRO A 86 -19.58 -2.63 3.03
N VAL A 87 -19.15 -3.47 2.09
CA VAL A 87 -19.64 -3.36 0.71
C VAL A 87 -21.16 -3.41 0.83
N PRO A 88 -21.90 -2.40 0.34
CA PRO A 88 -23.35 -2.43 0.39
C PRO A 88 -23.81 -3.74 -0.24
N THR A 89 -24.51 -4.55 0.54
CA THR A 89 -25.19 -5.72 0.00
C THR A 89 -26.33 -5.26 -0.91
N GLN A 90 -26.78 -6.09 -1.84
CA GLN A 90 -27.91 -5.76 -2.72
C GLN A 90 -29.11 -5.23 -1.89
N ASP A 91 -29.32 -5.81 -0.70
CA ASP A 91 -30.35 -5.44 0.27
C ASP A 91 -30.20 -4.03 0.86
N ASP A 92 -28.98 -3.47 0.89
CA ASP A 92 -28.72 -2.10 1.37
C ASP A 92 -29.11 -1.05 0.32
N TYR A 93 -29.12 -1.40 -0.97
CA TYR A 93 -29.57 -0.50 -2.04
C TYR A 93 -31.09 -0.29 -2.01
N ASP A 94 -31.85 -1.30 -1.59
CA ASP A 94 -33.31 -1.22 -1.47
C ASP A 94 -33.75 -0.29 -0.32
N TYR A 95 -32.89 -0.06 0.67
CA TYR A 95 -33.16 0.83 1.82
C TYR A 95 -33.01 2.33 1.46
N TYR A 96 -32.07 2.68 0.58
CA TYR A 96 -31.86 4.08 0.16
C TYR A 96 -32.81 4.52 -0.98
N ASP A 97 -33.39 3.58 -1.72
CA ASP A 97 -34.32 3.86 -2.83
C ASP A 97 -35.70 4.37 -2.33
N THR A 98 -36.06 4.08 -1.08
CA THR A 98 -37.39 4.44 -0.55
C THR A 98 -37.43 5.84 0.10
N GLU A 99 -36.30 6.41 0.54
CA GLU A 99 -36.27 7.69 1.27
C GLU A 99 -35.96 8.91 0.39
N PHE A 100 -35.27 8.74 -0.73
CA PHE A 100 -35.03 9.81 -1.71
C PHE A 100 -35.59 9.38 -3.05
N GLY A 101 -36.83 9.77 -3.34
CA GLY A 101 -37.54 9.49 -4.60
C GLY A 101 -36.84 10.10 -5.82
N TYR A 102 -35.74 9.50 -6.25
CA TYR A 102 -35.20 9.66 -7.58
C TYR A 102 -35.94 8.65 -8.45
N THR A 103 -36.82 9.14 -9.30
CA THR A 103 -37.42 8.33 -10.36
C THR A 103 -36.28 7.76 -11.22
N SER A 104 -36.05 6.45 -11.10
CA SER A 104 -35.20 5.71 -12.03
C SER A 104 -35.74 5.91 -13.44
N ASP A 105 -35.07 6.77 -14.21
CA ASP A 105 -35.20 6.77 -15.66
C ASP A 105 -34.38 5.59 -16.16
N ASP A 106 -35.00 4.41 -16.13
CA ASP A 106 -34.50 3.16 -16.66
C ASP A 106 -34.17 3.34 -18.15
N ASN A 107 -32.92 3.68 -18.51
CA ASN A 107 -32.42 3.38 -19.86
C ASN A 107 -30.90 3.37 -20.14
N ASP A 108 -29.99 3.73 -19.22
CA ASP A 108 -28.56 3.86 -19.59
C ASP A 108 -27.57 2.83 -19.00
N ILE A 109 -28.01 1.80 -18.27
CA ILE A 109 -27.08 0.87 -17.59
C ILE A 109 -26.72 -0.38 -18.44
N ASN A 110 -27.36 -0.61 -19.59
CA ASN A 110 -27.13 -1.82 -20.38
C ASN A 110 -26.07 -1.71 -21.50
N LYS A 111 -24.87 -1.14 -21.26
CA LYS A 111 -23.85 -1.11 -22.32
C LYS A 111 -22.39 -1.43 -22.04
N ASN A 112 -21.94 -1.88 -20.85
CA ASN A 112 -20.48 -2.12 -20.76
C ASN A 112 -19.90 -3.19 -19.82
N TRP A 113 -20.65 -4.15 -19.27
CA TRP A 113 -20.02 -5.17 -18.41
C TRP A 113 -19.96 -6.60 -18.98
N MET A 114 -20.53 -6.84 -20.16
CA MET A 114 -20.28 -8.07 -20.92
C MET A 114 -19.14 -7.86 -21.92
N THR A 115 -17.88 -8.05 -21.49
CA THR A 115 -16.81 -8.66 -22.32
C THR A 115 -15.50 -8.78 -21.53
N TYR A 116 -15.47 -9.70 -20.56
CA TYR A 116 -14.23 -10.39 -20.23
C TYR A 116 -14.53 -11.89 -20.09
N GLN A 117 -14.22 -12.64 -21.14
CA GLN A 117 -14.07 -14.10 -21.04
C GLN A 117 -12.58 -14.44 -20.93
N PRO A 118 -12.16 -15.27 -19.95
CA PRO A 118 -10.79 -15.74 -19.87
C PRO A 118 -10.55 -16.80 -20.95
N LYS A 119 -9.51 -16.62 -21.77
CA LYS A 119 -9.04 -17.65 -22.70
C LYS A 119 -8.27 -18.71 -21.91
N GLY A 120 -8.72 -19.97 -22.01
CA GLY A 120 -7.92 -21.15 -21.69
C GLY A 120 -6.87 -21.43 -22.75
#